data_AF-A0A7C9GK66-F1
#
_entry.id   AF-A0A7C9GK66-F1
#
_cell.length_a   1.000
_cell.length_b   1.000
_cell.length_c   1.000
_cell.angle_alpha   90.00
_cell.angle_beta   90.00
_cell.angle_gamma   90.00
#
_symmetry.space_group_name_H-M   'P 1'
#
loop_
_entity.id
_entity.type
_entity.pdbx_description
1 polymer ?
#
loop_
_entity_poly.entity_id
_entity_poly.type
_entity_poly.pdbx_seq_one_letter_code
_entity_poly.pdbx_strand_id
1 'polypeptide(L)'
;MNTKEQTSTSGGRFNTTDEVKRIVWVRTAGHCELCGVDLTHDYRVGTPMRWGEVAHILPASPKGPRGNVEHSDERALALTNDCANLMLLCPGCHDRIDRDEDGYPENDLSGLHQACLERIRVAASSPGEGRAIPVIVQSQHFATTNNIPVSDFLMVMSSEGLTAFGHPINIIFPAPGPRGRDLYYWQNVKDNIHYKLAGELARRGGMYGDLPALAVIGVADIPALMLLGQAIGDRTKRFLFSMSRSHGLRWPDKSAEPPDFLFSSAPEGKGPLALVISISAKIPLRDVMTALPDARIAEFTIPEPGYAIVSSREVIHAFRDELQKRLSQLEASTDEAIHVFAALPAALAIEFGALLTTQHQHSYVIFDRENISQNQFRPMLTIGHSQEL
;
A
#
# COMPACT_ATOMS: atom_id res chain seq x y z
N MET A 1 58.94 14.38 7.53
CA MET A 1 59.02 13.23 6.61
C MET A 1 58.63 11.99 7.40
N ASN A 2 57.36 11.58 7.33
CA ASN A 2 56.91 10.30 7.89
C ASN A 2 56.38 9.46 6.72
N THR A 3 57.22 8.53 6.30
CA THR A 3 56.98 7.53 5.27
C THR A 3 55.85 6.63 5.75
N LYS A 4 54.69 6.68 5.08
CA LYS A 4 53.62 5.68 5.27
C LYS A 4 54.17 4.33 4.82
N GLU A 5 54.10 3.34 5.72
CA GLU A 5 54.37 1.94 5.40
C GLU A 5 53.48 1.51 4.23
N GLN A 6 54.13 1.22 3.10
CA GLN A 6 53.53 0.51 1.99
C GLN A 6 53.28 -0.92 2.42
N THR A 7 52.03 -1.28 2.65
CA THR A 7 51.60 -2.67 2.85
C THR A 7 51.59 -3.42 1.52
N SER A 8 52.76 -3.54 0.89
CA SER A 8 52.97 -4.51 -0.19
C SER A 8 53.11 -5.89 0.45
N THR A 9 52.17 -6.79 0.17
CA THR A 9 52.33 -8.21 0.50
C THR A 9 52.76 -8.98 -0.74
N SER A 10 53.52 -10.05 -0.53
CA SER A 10 54.18 -10.88 -1.53
C SER A 10 53.30 -11.15 -2.76
N GLY A 11 53.60 -10.46 -3.87
CA GLY A 11 52.87 -10.56 -5.13
C GLY A 11 52.57 -9.22 -5.82
N GLY A 12 52.73 -8.09 -5.14
CA GLY A 12 52.47 -6.76 -5.71
C GLY A 12 50.99 -6.36 -5.79
N ARG A 13 50.13 -7.07 -5.05
CA ARG A 13 48.69 -6.78 -4.95
C ARG A 13 48.39 -6.00 -3.67
N PHE A 14 47.66 -4.89 -3.80
CA PHE A 14 47.18 -4.11 -2.67
C PHE A 14 45.88 -4.71 -2.10
N ASN A 15 45.70 -4.63 -0.78
CA ASN A 15 44.53 -5.20 -0.10
C ASN A 15 43.60 -4.09 0.43
N THR A 16 42.30 -4.22 0.14
CA THR A 16 41.26 -3.37 0.72
C THR A 16 41.12 -3.62 2.22
N THR A 17 41.02 -2.56 3.01
CA THR A 17 40.87 -2.65 4.47
C THR A 17 39.52 -3.24 4.87
N ASP A 18 39.44 -3.85 6.06
CA ASP A 18 38.19 -4.44 6.54
C ASP A 18 37.10 -3.40 6.83
N GLU A 19 37.49 -2.17 7.17
CA GLU A 19 36.55 -1.05 7.30
C GLU A 19 35.85 -0.74 5.98
N VAL A 20 36.62 -0.58 4.90
CA VAL A 20 36.08 -0.32 3.56
C VAL A 20 35.24 -1.50 3.08
N LYS A 21 35.68 -2.74 3.31
CA LYS A 21 34.88 -3.93 2.99
C LYS A 21 33.52 -3.90 3.70
N ARG A 22 33.46 -3.50 4.98
CA ARG A 22 32.17 -3.34 5.69
C ARG A 22 31.29 -2.28 5.05
N ILE A 23 31.85 -1.14 4.66
CA ILE A 23 31.11 -0.07 3.98
C ILE A 23 30.49 -0.57 2.66
N VAL A 24 31.27 -1.29 1.84
CA VAL A 24 30.77 -1.88 0.58
C VAL A 24 29.60 -2.80 0.85
N TRP A 25 29.72 -3.71 1.83
CA TRP A 25 28.64 -4.61 2.23
C TRP A 25 27.36 -3.88 2.68
N VAL A 26 27.49 -2.78 3.41
CA VAL A 26 26.35 -1.98 3.86
C VAL A 26 25.69 -1.25 2.69
N ARG A 27 26.48 -0.64 1.81
CA ARG A 27 25.98 0.12 0.65
C ARG A 27 25.23 -0.74 -0.36
N THR A 28 25.60 -2.01 -0.47
CA THR A 28 24.95 -2.98 -1.37
C THR A 28 23.83 -3.76 -0.69
N ALA A 29 23.48 -3.42 0.55
CA ALA A 29 22.50 -4.11 1.37
C ALA A 29 22.74 -5.64 1.45
N GLY A 30 24.00 -6.07 1.37
CA GLY A 30 24.37 -7.49 1.39
C GLY A 30 23.97 -8.29 0.15
N HIS A 31 23.61 -7.66 -0.97
CA HIS A 31 23.23 -8.36 -2.21
C HIS A 31 24.34 -8.32 -3.25
N CYS A 32 24.46 -9.38 -4.05
CA CYS A 32 25.38 -9.39 -5.19
C CYS A 32 24.94 -8.36 -6.23
N GLU A 33 25.86 -7.51 -6.65
CA GLU A 33 25.55 -6.42 -7.59
C GLU A 33 25.27 -6.89 -9.02
N LEU A 34 25.68 -8.11 -9.39
CA LEU A 34 25.46 -8.68 -10.73
C LEU A 34 24.21 -9.57 -10.82
N CYS A 35 23.94 -10.41 -9.82
CA CYS A 35 22.82 -11.36 -9.87
C CYS A 35 21.73 -11.10 -8.82
N GLY A 36 21.93 -10.16 -7.90
CA GLY A 36 20.94 -9.80 -6.87
C GLY A 36 20.73 -10.85 -5.80
N VAL A 37 21.57 -11.91 -5.71
CA VAL A 37 21.44 -12.91 -4.65
C VAL A 37 21.78 -12.31 -3.28
N ASP A 38 21.04 -12.68 -2.25
CA ASP A 38 21.35 -12.33 -0.85
C ASP A 38 22.61 -13.09 -0.39
N LEU A 39 23.63 -12.32 0.05
CA LEU A 39 24.93 -12.82 0.49
C LEU A 39 25.06 -12.94 2.01
N THR A 40 23.97 -12.67 2.74
CA THR A 40 23.92 -12.66 4.21
C THR A 40 23.37 -13.95 4.82
N HIS A 41 22.85 -14.85 3.98
CA HIS A 41 22.32 -16.15 4.39
C HIS A 41 22.74 -17.25 3.42
N ASP A 42 22.99 -18.44 3.95
CA ASP A 42 23.06 -19.65 3.11
C ASP A 42 21.64 -20.16 2.85
N TYR A 43 21.21 -20.14 1.59
CA TYR A 43 19.86 -20.56 1.18
C TYR A 43 19.57 -22.05 1.43
N ARG A 44 20.58 -22.89 1.60
CA ARG A 44 20.43 -24.34 1.82
C ARG A 44 20.24 -24.69 3.29
N VAL A 45 20.95 -24.00 4.19
CA VAL A 45 20.92 -24.30 5.63
C VAL A 45 20.19 -23.23 6.46
N GLY A 46 19.84 -22.09 5.86
CA GLY A 46 19.10 -21.01 6.52
C GLY A 46 19.88 -20.30 7.62
N THR A 47 21.19 -20.51 7.70
CA THR A 47 22.05 -19.90 8.72
C THR A 47 22.61 -18.57 8.22
N PRO A 48 22.63 -17.51 9.07
CA PRO A 48 23.35 -16.28 8.75
C PRO A 48 24.80 -16.58 8.41
N MET A 49 25.24 -16.16 7.23
CA MET A 49 26.59 -16.38 6.75
C MET A 49 26.96 -15.26 5.78
N ARG A 50 28.19 -14.76 5.89
CA ARG A 50 28.75 -13.78 4.96
C ARG A 50 29.46 -14.52 3.82
N TRP A 51 28.78 -14.79 2.72
CA TRP A 51 29.33 -15.60 1.61
C TRP A 51 29.68 -14.80 0.34
N GLY A 52 29.74 -13.47 0.45
CA GLY A 52 30.14 -12.57 -0.63
C GLY A 52 31.60 -12.12 -0.58
N GLU A 53 32.08 -11.60 -1.70
CA GLU A 53 33.44 -11.11 -1.90
C GLU A 53 33.42 -9.65 -2.35
N VAL A 54 34.34 -8.85 -1.81
CA VAL A 54 34.54 -7.47 -2.26
C VAL A 54 35.58 -7.50 -3.36
N ALA A 55 35.12 -7.29 -4.59
CA ALA A 55 35.89 -7.35 -5.82
C ALA A 55 36.26 -5.94 -6.29
N HIS A 56 37.40 -5.82 -6.97
CA HIS A 56 37.83 -4.58 -7.59
C HIS A 56 37.30 -4.48 -9.02
N ILE A 57 36.76 -3.32 -9.41
CA ILE A 57 36.38 -3.02 -10.79
C ILE A 57 37.65 -2.91 -11.65
N LEU A 58 38.51 -1.93 -11.34
CA LEU A 58 39.90 -1.89 -11.77
C LEU A 58 40.79 -2.61 -10.76
N PRO A 59 41.69 -3.50 -11.21
CA PRO A 59 42.39 -4.43 -10.34
C PRO A 59 43.29 -3.74 -9.31
N ALA A 60 43.52 -4.36 -8.16
CA ALA A 60 44.44 -3.85 -7.13
C ALA A 60 45.93 -4.05 -7.46
N SER A 61 46.27 -4.27 -8.73
CA SER A 61 47.63 -4.28 -9.27
C SER A 61 47.59 -4.01 -10.78
N PRO A 62 48.63 -3.40 -11.37
CA PRO A 62 48.71 -3.17 -12.83
C PRO A 62 48.58 -4.43 -13.68
N LYS A 63 48.95 -5.59 -13.13
CA LYS A 63 48.95 -6.89 -13.81
C LYS A 63 47.64 -7.69 -13.64
N GLY A 64 46.64 -7.10 -12.98
CA GLY A 64 45.37 -7.79 -12.78
C GLY A 64 44.47 -7.74 -14.02
N PRO A 65 43.39 -8.54 -14.03
CA PRO A 65 42.39 -8.50 -15.11
C PRO A 65 41.89 -7.06 -15.32
N ARG A 66 41.74 -6.63 -16.59
CA ARG A 66 41.36 -5.25 -16.98
C ARG A 66 42.41 -4.16 -16.72
N GLY A 67 43.62 -4.50 -16.26
CA GLY A 67 44.71 -3.54 -16.13
C GLY A 67 45.15 -3.01 -17.51
N ASN A 68 45.15 -1.70 -17.71
CA ASN A 68 45.61 -1.06 -18.95
C ASN A 68 46.92 -0.29 -18.76
N VAL A 69 47.47 0.28 -19.83
CA VAL A 69 48.76 1.01 -19.82
C VAL A 69 48.74 2.22 -18.87
N GLU A 70 47.57 2.78 -18.59
CA GLU A 70 47.39 3.92 -17.68
C GLU A 70 47.17 3.50 -16.21
N HIS A 71 47.15 2.20 -15.92
CA HIS A 71 46.93 1.65 -14.58
C HIS A 71 48.25 1.38 -13.85
N SER A 72 48.91 2.46 -13.39
CA SER A 72 50.18 2.39 -12.64
C SER A 72 50.01 1.85 -11.22
N ASP A 73 51.12 1.47 -10.57
CA ASP A 73 51.11 1.05 -9.15
C ASP A 73 50.52 2.14 -8.22
N GLU A 74 50.78 3.41 -8.53
CA GLU A 74 50.24 4.56 -7.78
C GLU A 74 48.72 4.66 -7.93
N ARG A 75 48.19 4.44 -9.14
CA ARG A 75 46.75 4.43 -9.42
C ARG A 75 46.07 3.23 -8.79
N ALA A 76 46.67 2.04 -8.89
CA ALA A 76 46.18 0.83 -8.24
C ALA A 76 46.12 0.99 -6.71
N LEU A 77 47.14 1.60 -6.09
CA LEU A 77 47.14 1.91 -4.66
C LEU A 77 46.03 2.89 -4.28
N ALA A 78 45.82 3.96 -5.06
CA ALA A 78 44.78 4.95 -4.80
C ALA A 78 43.36 4.34 -4.86
N LEU A 79 43.12 3.44 -5.81
CA LEU A 79 41.82 2.80 -6.05
C LEU A 79 41.54 1.59 -5.13
N THR A 80 42.54 1.09 -4.41
CA THR A 80 42.40 -0.12 -3.58
C THR A 80 41.34 0.01 -2.48
N ASN A 81 41.21 1.21 -1.90
CA ASN A 81 40.27 1.52 -0.83
C ASN A 81 39.16 2.49 -1.28
N ASP A 82 39.07 2.78 -2.57
CA ASP A 82 38.00 3.60 -3.11
C ASP A 82 36.73 2.77 -3.26
N CYS A 83 35.69 3.12 -2.49
CA CYS A 83 34.40 2.43 -2.59
C CYS A 83 33.77 2.52 -3.99
N ALA A 84 34.10 3.54 -4.79
CA ALA A 84 33.60 3.65 -6.17
C ALA A 84 34.24 2.61 -7.11
N ASN A 85 35.37 2.00 -6.72
CA ASN A 85 36.08 0.95 -7.45
C ASN A 85 35.83 -0.46 -6.88
N LEU A 86 34.91 -0.60 -5.92
CA LEU A 86 34.69 -1.85 -5.18
C LEU A 86 33.25 -2.32 -5.29
N MET A 87 33.06 -3.55 -5.75
CA MET A 87 31.74 -4.19 -5.87
C MET A 87 31.59 -5.38 -4.93
N LEU A 88 30.38 -5.64 -4.45
CA LEU A 88 30.02 -6.85 -3.73
C LEU A 88 29.50 -7.93 -4.68
N LEU A 89 30.19 -9.06 -4.76
CA LEU A 89 29.84 -10.17 -5.66
C LEU A 89 29.69 -11.49 -4.90
N CYS A 90 28.85 -12.38 -5.44
CA CYS A 90 28.93 -13.79 -5.07
C CYS A 90 30.19 -14.42 -5.69
N PRO A 91 30.75 -15.51 -5.11
CA PRO A 91 31.96 -16.13 -5.64
C PRO A 91 31.86 -16.54 -7.12
N GLY A 92 30.69 -17.00 -7.56
CA GLY A 92 30.46 -17.35 -8.97
C GLY A 92 30.44 -16.16 -9.91
N CYS A 93 29.91 -15.02 -9.47
CA CYS A 93 29.93 -13.79 -10.27
C CYS A 93 31.33 -13.16 -10.29
N HIS A 94 32.06 -13.22 -9.18
CA HIS A 94 33.44 -12.73 -9.10
C HIS A 94 34.39 -13.53 -10.00
N ASP A 95 34.35 -14.87 -9.93
CA ASP A 95 35.16 -15.74 -10.80
C ASP A 95 34.85 -15.51 -12.29
N ARG A 96 33.58 -15.26 -12.64
CA ARG A 96 33.18 -14.98 -14.02
C ARG A 96 33.79 -13.69 -14.57
N ILE A 97 33.75 -12.59 -13.82
CA ILE A 97 34.29 -11.31 -14.30
C ILE A 97 35.82 -11.34 -14.41
N ASP A 98 36.52 -12.09 -13.56
CA ASP A 98 37.98 -12.19 -13.61
C ASP A 98 38.48 -13.05 -14.78
N ARG A 99 37.65 -13.95 -15.31
CA ARG A 99 37.98 -14.81 -16.45
C ARG A 99 37.66 -14.21 -17.82
N ASP A 100 36.71 -13.28 -17.87
CA ASP A 100 36.21 -12.68 -19.11
C ASP A 100 36.32 -11.16 -19.04
N GLU A 101 37.55 -10.65 -19.13
CA GLU A 101 37.80 -9.21 -19.03
C GLU A 101 37.22 -8.41 -20.21
N ASP A 102 37.15 -9.02 -21.39
CA ASP A 102 36.55 -8.41 -22.59
C ASP A 102 35.02 -8.32 -22.48
N GLY A 103 34.38 -9.33 -21.87
CA GLY A 103 32.93 -9.35 -21.63
C GLY A 103 32.48 -8.50 -20.43
N TYR A 104 33.41 -8.09 -19.55
CA TYR A 104 33.14 -7.27 -18.37
C TYR A 104 34.13 -6.12 -18.21
N PRO A 105 34.19 -5.16 -19.15
CA PRO A 105 35.13 -4.04 -19.10
C PRO A 105 34.84 -3.09 -17.92
N GLU A 106 35.84 -2.26 -17.54
CA GLU A 106 35.75 -1.29 -16.43
C GLU A 106 34.48 -0.43 -16.49
N ASN A 107 34.16 0.12 -17.67
CA ASN A 107 33.03 1.03 -17.85
C ASN A 107 31.70 0.34 -17.57
N ASP A 108 31.56 -0.93 -17.96
CA ASP A 108 30.33 -1.70 -17.75
C ASP A 108 30.15 -2.04 -16.28
N LEU A 109 31.21 -2.52 -15.62
CA LEU A 109 31.19 -2.82 -14.17
C LEU A 109 30.94 -1.56 -13.33
N SER A 110 31.57 -0.43 -13.69
CA SER A 110 31.33 0.87 -13.05
C SER A 110 29.88 1.32 -13.23
N GLY A 111 29.32 1.16 -14.44
CA GLY A 111 27.91 1.44 -14.71
C GLY A 111 26.97 0.56 -13.89
N LEU A 112 27.25 -0.74 -13.80
CA LEU A 112 26.46 -1.69 -13.01
C LEU A 112 26.53 -1.39 -11.51
N HIS A 113 27.71 -1.04 -11.00
CA HIS A 113 27.94 -0.63 -9.62
C HIS A 113 27.12 0.62 -9.27
N GLN A 114 27.25 1.69 -10.06
CA GLN A 114 26.49 2.92 -9.86
C GLN A 114 24.98 2.68 -9.95
N ALA A 115 24.53 1.88 -10.93
CA ALA A 115 23.12 1.54 -11.05
C ALA A 115 22.60 0.75 -9.85
N CYS A 116 23.41 -0.15 -9.27
CA CYS A 116 23.05 -0.88 -8.06
C CYS A 116 22.92 0.04 -6.84
N LEU A 117 23.92 0.88 -6.60
CA LEU A 117 23.91 1.84 -5.51
C LEU A 117 22.77 2.84 -5.64
N GLU A 118 22.45 3.29 -6.86
CA GLU A 118 21.32 4.21 -7.09
C GLU A 118 19.98 3.53 -6.83
N ARG A 119 19.78 2.27 -7.25
CA ARG A 119 18.56 1.51 -6.91
C ARG A 119 18.36 1.39 -5.40
N ILE A 120 19.43 1.06 -4.67
CA ILE A 120 19.40 0.94 -3.21
C ILE A 120 19.17 2.32 -2.58
N ARG A 121 19.82 3.37 -3.07
CA ARG A 121 19.65 4.74 -2.59
C ARG A 121 18.22 5.23 -2.78
N VAL A 122 17.63 5.04 -3.96
CA VAL A 122 16.23 5.40 -4.24
C VAL A 122 15.28 4.64 -3.31
N ALA A 123 15.46 3.32 -3.18
CA ALA A 123 14.66 2.52 -2.26
C ALA A 123 14.83 2.95 -0.79
N ALA A 124 16.02 3.39 -0.39
CA ALA A 124 16.34 3.80 0.97
C ALA A 124 16.04 5.28 1.28
N SER A 125 15.96 6.15 0.26
CA SER A 125 15.91 7.62 0.41
C SER A 125 14.63 8.27 -0.12
N SER A 126 13.72 7.53 -0.75
CA SER A 126 12.52 8.10 -1.39
C SER A 126 11.21 7.50 -0.88
N PRO A 127 10.67 7.94 0.27
CA PRO A 127 9.25 7.83 0.53
C PRO A 127 8.56 9.01 -0.18
N GLY A 128 8.14 8.83 -1.43
CA GLY A 128 7.43 9.88 -2.18
C GLY A 128 6.18 10.40 -1.47
N GLU A 129 5.47 9.55 -0.73
CA GLU A 129 4.20 9.87 -0.04
C GLU A 129 4.29 9.83 1.50
N GLY A 130 5.42 9.37 2.04
CA GLY A 130 5.70 9.27 3.48
C GLY A 130 5.57 7.86 4.06
N ARG A 131 5.42 7.79 5.39
CA ARG A 131 5.25 6.53 6.12
C ARG A 131 3.77 6.25 6.38
N ALA A 132 3.36 4.99 6.21
CA ALA A 132 1.99 4.58 6.49
C ALA A 132 1.91 3.23 7.23
N ILE A 133 0.97 3.10 8.18
CA ILE A 133 0.64 1.82 8.82
C ILE A 133 -0.21 1.00 7.84
N PRO A 134 0.22 -0.22 7.47
CA PRO A 134 -0.61 -1.11 6.66
C PRO A 134 -1.81 -1.60 7.47
N VAL A 135 -3.02 -1.46 6.92
CA VAL A 135 -4.28 -1.97 7.48
C VAL A 135 -4.93 -2.86 6.43
N ILE A 136 -5.06 -4.14 6.73
CA ILE A 136 -5.67 -5.15 5.86
C ILE A 136 -6.96 -5.61 6.53
N VAL A 137 -8.08 -5.45 5.83
CA VAL A 137 -9.39 -5.84 6.30
C VAL A 137 -10.00 -6.88 5.38
N GLN A 138 -10.46 -7.98 5.96
CA GLN A 138 -11.06 -9.10 5.24
C GLN A 138 -12.32 -9.55 5.96
N SER A 139 -13.34 -9.95 5.21
CA SER A 139 -14.55 -10.54 5.78
C SER A 139 -14.64 -12.03 5.47
N GLN A 140 -15.07 -12.81 6.47
CA GLN A 140 -15.47 -14.20 6.30
C GLN A 140 -16.91 -14.35 5.79
N HIS A 141 -17.59 -13.24 5.47
CA HIS A 141 -18.94 -13.24 4.90
C HIS A 141 -19.01 -13.83 3.49
N PHE A 142 -17.93 -13.76 2.72
CA PHE A 142 -17.91 -14.21 1.33
C PHE A 142 -17.61 -15.70 1.21
N ALA A 143 -18.27 -16.37 0.26
CA ALA A 143 -18.04 -17.78 -0.04
C ALA A 143 -16.66 -18.07 -0.66
N THR A 144 -16.01 -17.06 -1.23
CA THR A 144 -14.65 -17.17 -1.79
C THR A 144 -13.62 -16.60 -0.83
N THR A 145 -12.51 -17.32 -0.66
CA THR A 145 -11.35 -16.83 0.10
C THR A 145 -10.73 -15.64 -0.61
N ASN A 146 -10.96 -14.44 -0.08
CA ASN A 146 -10.32 -13.22 -0.56
C ASN A 146 -9.07 -12.94 0.27
N ASN A 147 -8.03 -13.76 0.09
CA ASN A 147 -6.77 -13.56 0.81
C ASN A 147 -5.99 -12.38 0.20
N ILE A 148 -5.53 -11.45 1.05
CA ILE A 148 -4.62 -10.37 0.66
C ILE A 148 -3.27 -10.67 1.32
N PRO A 149 -2.29 -11.21 0.59
CA PRO A 149 -0.96 -11.46 1.14
C PRO A 149 -0.32 -10.15 1.60
N VAL A 150 0.23 -10.15 2.81
CA VAL A 150 0.95 -8.99 3.37
C VAL A 150 2.08 -8.54 2.43
N SER A 151 2.83 -9.49 1.87
CA SER A 151 3.92 -9.22 0.92
C SER A 151 3.48 -8.38 -0.26
N ASP A 152 2.34 -8.73 -0.84
CA ASP A 152 1.82 -8.10 -2.05
C ASP A 152 1.34 -6.69 -1.72
N PHE A 153 0.72 -6.52 -0.55
CA PHE A 153 0.29 -5.20 -0.11
C PHE A 153 1.48 -4.27 0.18
N LEU A 154 2.51 -4.77 0.86
CA LEU A 154 3.75 -4.01 1.10
C LEU A 154 4.46 -3.63 -0.21
N MET A 155 4.47 -4.53 -1.20
CA MET A 155 5.03 -4.27 -2.52
C MET A 155 4.28 -3.15 -3.24
N VAL A 156 2.95 -3.18 -3.23
CA VAL A 156 2.14 -2.14 -3.88
C VAL A 156 2.24 -0.81 -3.13
N MET A 157 2.26 -0.81 -1.79
CA MET A 157 2.57 0.40 -1.00
C MET A 157 3.90 1.03 -1.44
N SER A 158 4.95 0.23 -1.58
CA SER A 158 6.26 0.69 -2.03
C SER A 158 6.20 1.26 -3.47
N SER A 159 5.44 0.62 -4.37
CA SER A 159 5.25 1.11 -5.75
C SER A 159 4.50 2.44 -5.84
N GLU A 160 3.83 2.84 -4.75
CA GLU A 160 3.13 4.11 -4.58
C GLU A 160 3.93 5.12 -3.74
N GLY A 161 5.21 4.84 -3.48
CA GLY A 161 6.08 5.74 -2.71
C GLY A 161 5.81 5.75 -1.21
N LEU A 162 5.08 4.76 -0.67
CA LEU A 162 4.84 4.61 0.76
C LEU A 162 5.84 3.64 1.39
N THR A 163 6.39 4.04 2.55
CA THR A 163 7.14 3.12 3.41
C THR A 163 6.22 2.60 4.52
N ALA A 164 6.13 1.27 4.64
CA ALA A 164 5.37 0.65 5.71
C ALA A 164 5.96 0.98 7.09
N PHE A 165 5.10 1.36 8.02
CA PHE A 165 5.45 1.68 9.40
C PHE A 165 4.81 0.68 10.37
N GLY A 166 5.66 -0.07 11.09
CA GLY A 166 5.22 -1.13 12.00
C GLY A 166 4.65 -2.36 11.28
N HIS A 167 4.18 -3.32 12.08
CA HIS A 167 3.56 -4.54 11.56
C HIS A 167 2.15 -4.25 11.01
N PRO A 168 1.71 -4.91 9.93
CA PRO A 168 0.34 -4.75 9.44
C PRO A 168 -0.72 -4.98 10.52
N ILE A 169 -1.74 -4.14 10.54
CA ILE A 169 -2.96 -4.36 11.33
C ILE A 169 -3.89 -5.22 10.47
N ASN A 170 -4.09 -6.46 10.87
CA ASN A 170 -5.02 -7.38 10.20
C ASN A 170 -6.35 -7.42 10.97
N ILE A 171 -7.44 -7.08 10.30
CA ILE A 171 -8.79 -7.13 10.85
C ILE A 171 -9.60 -8.14 10.05
N ILE A 172 -10.12 -9.15 10.73
CA ILE A 172 -10.96 -10.18 10.12
C ILE A 172 -12.36 -10.02 10.68
N PHE A 173 -13.31 -9.61 9.83
CA PHE A 173 -14.71 -9.57 10.22
C PHE A 173 -15.28 -10.99 10.24
N PRO A 174 -16.02 -11.35 11.31
CA PRO A 174 -16.59 -12.68 11.44
C PRO A 174 -17.62 -12.95 10.34
N ALA A 175 -17.91 -14.21 10.06
CA ALA A 175 -19.07 -14.56 9.25
C ALA A 175 -20.36 -14.27 10.03
N PRO A 176 -21.46 -13.84 9.38
CA PRO A 176 -22.75 -13.73 10.04
C PRO A 176 -23.20 -15.09 10.61
N GLY A 177 -23.80 -15.07 11.79
CA GLY A 177 -24.37 -16.27 12.41
C GLY A 177 -25.69 -16.70 11.76
N PRO A 178 -26.39 -17.69 12.33
CA PRO A 178 -27.67 -18.18 11.81
C PRO A 178 -28.78 -17.12 11.71
N ARG A 179 -28.67 -16.05 12.49
CA ARG A 179 -29.61 -14.91 12.49
C ARG A 179 -29.29 -13.87 11.41
N GLY A 180 -28.28 -14.10 10.57
CA GLY A 180 -27.82 -13.14 9.57
C GLY A 180 -27.04 -11.98 10.19
N ARG A 181 -27.09 -10.82 9.54
CA ARG A 181 -26.38 -9.60 9.96
C ARG A 181 -27.21 -8.79 10.96
N ASP A 182 -27.44 -9.38 12.14
CA ASP A 182 -28.20 -8.77 13.24
C ASP A 182 -27.37 -7.75 14.04
N LEU A 183 -27.98 -7.17 15.08
CA LEU A 183 -27.31 -6.20 15.97
C LEU A 183 -26.03 -6.75 16.61
N TYR A 184 -25.98 -8.04 16.94
CA TYR A 184 -24.80 -8.66 17.55
C TYR A 184 -23.67 -8.83 16.53
N TYR A 185 -24.00 -9.18 15.28
CA TYR A 185 -23.04 -9.21 14.19
C TYR A 185 -22.38 -7.83 14.01
N TRP A 186 -23.19 -6.77 13.91
CA TRP A 186 -22.65 -5.42 13.74
C TRP A 186 -21.87 -4.93 14.96
N GLN A 187 -22.29 -5.29 16.18
CA GLN A 187 -21.50 -5.00 17.38
C GLN A 187 -20.13 -5.69 17.31
N ASN A 188 -20.07 -6.96 16.94
CA ASN A 188 -18.79 -7.66 16.77
C ASN A 188 -17.91 -7.01 15.71
N VAL A 189 -18.48 -6.54 14.59
CA VAL A 189 -17.73 -5.79 13.56
C VAL A 189 -17.16 -4.51 14.17
N LYS A 190 -17.96 -3.72 14.88
CA LYS A 190 -17.53 -2.49 15.56
C LYS A 190 -16.43 -2.76 16.60
N ASP A 191 -16.59 -3.79 17.42
CA ASP A 191 -15.62 -4.17 18.46
C ASP A 191 -14.29 -4.62 17.84
N ASN A 192 -14.34 -5.38 16.73
CA ASN A 192 -13.13 -5.77 16.00
C ASN A 192 -12.41 -4.54 15.42
N ILE A 193 -13.15 -3.58 14.85
CA ILE A 193 -12.57 -2.33 14.37
C ILE A 193 -11.94 -1.56 15.54
N HIS A 194 -12.69 -1.34 16.61
CA HIS A 194 -12.22 -0.56 17.76
C HIS A 194 -10.99 -1.19 18.43
N TYR A 195 -11.07 -2.48 18.78
CA TYR A 195 -10.01 -3.17 19.50
C TYR A 195 -8.74 -3.32 18.65
N LYS A 196 -8.87 -3.64 17.35
CA LYS A 196 -7.71 -3.89 16.49
C LYS A 196 -7.14 -2.62 15.88
N LEU A 197 -7.98 -1.66 15.48
CA LEU A 197 -7.51 -0.42 14.86
C LEU A 197 -7.15 0.61 15.92
N ALA A 198 -8.10 1.03 16.76
CA ALA A 198 -7.85 2.11 17.73
C ALA A 198 -6.81 1.70 18.79
N GLY A 199 -6.87 0.46 19.28
CA GLY A 199 -5.88 -0.08 20.22
C GLY A 199 -4.46 -0.11 19.64
N GLU A 200 -4.30 -0.55 18.39
CA GLU A 200 -2.98 -0.58 17.74
C GLU A 200 -2.49 0.83 17.38
N LEU A 201 -3.37 1.74 16.96
CA LEU A 201 -2.99 3.12 16.67
C LEU A 201 -2.56 3.86 17.93
N ALA A 202 -3.27 3.70 19.05
CA ALA A 202 -2.88 4.29 20.33
C ALA A 202 -1.49 3.80 20.80
N ARG A 203 -1.19 2.51 20.57
CA ARG A 203 0.12 1.92 20.90
C ARG A 203 1.26 2.41 19.99
N ARG A 204 0.94 2.87 18.78
CA ARG A 204 1.90 3.26 17.74
C ARG A 204 2.05 4.77 17.54
N GLY A 205 1.20 5.58 18.18
CA GLY A 205 1.30 7.03 18.16
C GLY A 205 2.68 7.50 18.63
N GLY A 206 3.27 8.47 17.92
CA GLY A 206 4.63 8.93 18.20
C GLY A 206 4.75 9.72 19.51
N MET A 207 5.97 9.79 20.07
CA MET A 207 6.32 10.65 21.23
C MET A 207 6.01 12.14 21.03
N TYR A 208 5.78 12.57 19.78
CA TYR A 208 5.51 13.96 19.39
C TYR A 208 4.05 14.22 18.97
N GLY A 209 3.15 13.24 19.10
CA GLY A 209 1.72 13.41 18.79
C GLY A 209 1.32 13.21 17.33
N ASP A 210 2.29 12.99 16.42
CA ASP A 210 2.00 12.69 15.02
C ASP A 210 1.47 11.25 14.86
N LEU A 211 0.24 11.11 14.37
CA LEU A 211 -0.32 9.84 13.93
C LEU A 211 0.17 9.53 12.50
N PRO A 212 0.78 8.35 12.26
CA PRO A 212 1.18 7.95 10.91
C PRO A 212 -0.04 7.89 9.98
N ALA A 213 0.20 8.09 8.68
CA ALA A 213 -0.85 7.82 7.70
C ALA A 213 -1.26 6.35 7.72
N LEU A 214 -2.44 6.04 7.21
CA LEU A 214 -2.91 4.66 7.04
C LEU A 214 -2.81 4.25 5.57
N ALA A 215 -2.27 3.08 5.28
CA ALA A 215 -2.43 2.44 3.98
C ALA A 215 -3.47 1.34 4.16
N VAL A 216 -4.66 1.52 3.59
CA VAL A 216 -5.83 0.69 3.89
C VAL A 216 -6.28 -0.07 2.67
N ILE A 217 -6.48 -1.37 2.86
CA ILE A 217 -7.19 -2.21 1.91
C ILE A 217 -8.26 -3.03 2.63
N GLY A 218 -9.45 -3.09 2.04
CA GLY A 218 -10.58 -3.83 2.60
C GLY A 218 -11.28 -4.68 1.55
N VAL A 219 -11.58 -5.92 1.91
CA VAL A 219 -12.49 -6.79 1.16
C VAL A 219 -13.53 -7.35 2.14
N ALA A 220 -14.62 -6.62 2.28
CA ALA A 220 -15.77 -6.95 3.11
C ALA A 220 -17.06 -6.48 2.42
N ASP A 221 -18.22 -6.81 3.00
CA ASP A 221 -19.48 -6.25 2.55
C ASP A 221 -19.54 -4.73 2.75
N ILE A 222 -20.31 -4.05 1.91
CA ILE A 222 -20.33 -2.58 1.81
C ILE A 222 -20.58 -1.91 3.18
N PRO A 223 -21.58 -2.32 3.98
CA PRO A 223 -21.83 -1.67 5.27
C PRO A 223 -20.68 -1.86 6.28
N ALA A 224 -20.02 -3.02 6.29
CA ALA A 224 -18.85 -3.25 7.16
C ALA A 224 -17.66 -2.36 6.78
N LEU A 225 -17.45 -2.13 5.48
CA LEU A 225 -16.42 -1.20 4.99
C LEU A 225 -16.76 0.26 5.30
N MET A 226 -18.04 0.64 5.26
CA MET A 226 -18.49 1.96 5.71
C MET A 226 -18.23 2.17 7.21
N LEU A 227 -18.47 1.16 8.06
CA LEU A 227 -18.11 1.22 9.49
C LEU A 227 -16.60 1.39 9.70
N LEU A 228 -15.77 0.67 8.93
CA LEU A 228 -14.31 0.84 8.96
C LEU A 228 -13.92 2.28 8.61
N GLY A 229 -14.51 2.81 7.53
CA GLY A 229 -14.33 4.19 7.10
C GLY A 229 -14.67 5.17 8.21
N GLN A 230 -15.86 5.06 8.81
CA GLN A 230 -16.33 5.92 9.89
C GLN A 230 -15.34 5.94 11.06
N ALA A 231 -14.83 4.76 11.44
CA ALA A 231 -13.87 4.64 12.54
C ALA A 231 -12.50 5.26 12.22
N ILE A 232 -12.07 5.24 10.95
CA ILE A 232 -10.84 5.92 10.49
C ILE A 232 -11.03 7.45 10.51
N GLY A 233 -12.19 7.91 10.04
CA GLY A 233 -12.57 9.31 9.94
C GLY A 233 -11.87 10.08 8.83
N ASP A 234 -12.42 11.25 8.49
CA ASP A 234 -11.93 12.08 7.39
C ASP A 234 -10.60 12.78 7.70
N ARG A 235 -10.33 13.08 8.98
CA ARG A 235 -9.13 13.79 9.47
C ARG A 235 -7.86 12.95 9.42
N THR A 236 -7.97 11.63 9.40
CA THR A 236 -6.81 10.73 9.32
C THR A 236 -6.28 10.68 7.89
N LYS A 237 -5.00 11.01 7.68
CA LYS A 237 -4.33 10.82 6.37
C LYS A 237 -4.38 9.34 6.01
N ARG A 238 -5.07 8.99 4.92
CA ARG A 238 -5.26 7.61 4.48
C ARG A 238 -4.98 7.46 2.99
N PHE A 239 -4.39 6.33 2.63
CA PHE A 239 -4.13 5.88 1.29
C PHE A 239 -4.96 4.62 1.08
N LEU A 240 -6.07 4.75 0.36
CA LEU A 240 -6.91 3.61 0.04
C LEU A 240 -6.34 2.86 -1.16
N PHE A 241 -6.47 1.53 -1.12
CA PHE A 241 -6.12 0.61 -2.19
C PHE A 241 -7.36 -0.22 -2.54
N SER A 242 -7.41 -0.71 -3.78
CA SER A 242 -8.53 -1.49 -4.30
C SER A 242 -8.04 -2.78 -4.93
N MET A 243 -8.87 -3.84 -4.85
CA MET A 243 -8.62 -5.11 -5.53
C MET A 243 -9.20 -5.08 -6.95
N SER A 244 -8.33 -5.13 -7.95
CA SER A 244 -8.68 -5.38 -9.34
C SER A 244 -8.73 -6.87 -9.64
N ARG A 245 -9.76 -7.33 -10.35
CA ARG A 245 -9.89 -8.73 -10.78
C ARG A 245 -8.79 -9.16 -11.76
N SER A 246 -8.29 -8.23 -12.57
CA SER A 246 -7.29 -8.50 -13.61
C SER A 246 -5.88 -8.08 -13.19
N HIS A 247 -5.73 -7.10 -12.29
CA HIS A 247 -4.44 -6.50 -11.93
C HIS A 247 -4.04 -6.74 -10.46
N GLY A 248 -4.88 -7.43 -9.69
CA GLY A 248 -4.67 -7.65 -8.26
C GLY A 248 -4.70 -6.32 -7.51
N LEU A 249 -3.68 -6.05 -6.71
CA LEU A 249 -3.55 -4.84 -5.91
C LEU A 249 -3.03 -3.62 -6.70
N ARG A 250 -2.50 -3.83 -7.90
CA ARG A 250 -1.93 -2.77 -8.72
C ARG A 250 -3.05 -1.98 -9.41
N TRP A 251 -2.85 -0.67 -9.53
CA TRP A 251 -3.70 0.19 -10.35
C TRP A 251 -3.73 -0.29 -11.79
N PRO A 252 -4.91 -0.57 -12.37
CA PRO A 252 -5.05 -0.90 -13.79
C PRO A 252 -4.46 0.17 -14.72
N ASP A 253 -4.66 1.45 -14.39
CA ASP A 253 -4.17 2.57 -15.19
C ASP A 253 -3.97 3.79 -14.28
N LYS A 254 -2.70 4.13 -13.99
CA LYS A 254 -2.34 5.27 -13.13
C LYS A 254 -2.60 6.63 -13.78
N SER A 255 -2.77 6.67 -15.11
CA SER A 255 -3.02 7.90 -15.86
C SER A 255 -4.49 8.10 -16.22
N ALA A 256 -5.36 7.13 -15.92
CA ALA A 256 -6.78 7.22 -16.20
C ALA A 256 -7.40 8.41 -15.47
N GLU A 257 -8.12 9.24 -16.24
CA GLU A 257 -8.94 10.28 -15.66
C GLU A 257 -10.13 9.67 -14.90
N PRO A 258 -10.55 10.26 -13.78
CA PRO A 258 -11.77 9.86 -13.09
C PRO A 258 -13.01 9.95 -13.98
N PRO A 259 -14.00 9.05 -13.81
CA PRO A 259 -15.27 9.19 -14.51
C PRO A 259 -16.02 10.45 -14.05
N ASP A 260 -16.92 10.94 -14.89
CA ASP A 260 -17.86 11.99 -14.51
C ASP A 260 -18.82 11.47 -13.44
N PHE A 261 -18.73 12.04 -12.23
CA PHE A 261 -19.68 11.77 -11.17
C PHE A 261 -20.91 12.65 -11.35
N LEU A 262 -22.06 11.99 -11.54
CA LEU A 262 -23.34 12.61 -11.84
C LEU A 262 -24.22 12.59 -10.60
N PHE A 263 -24.88 13.72 -10.30
CA PHE A 263 -25.81 13.84 -9.19
C PHE A 263 -27.17 14.36 -9.65
N SER A 264 -28.24 13.66 -9.25
CA SER A 264 -29.62 14.09 -9.42
C SER A 264 -30.25 14.31 -8.04
N SER A 265 -30.74 15.52 -7.79
CA SER A 265 -31.38 15.87 -6.51
C SER A 265 -32.71 15.14 -6.33
N ALA A 266 -33.05 14.85 -5.07
CA ALA A 266 -34.36 14.30 -4.74
C ALA A 266 -35.47 15.31 -5.07
N PRO A 267 -36.65 14.84 -5.52
CA PRO A 267 -37.81 15.71 -5.70
C PRO A 267 -38.25 16.32 -4.36
N GLU A 268 -38.96 17.44 -4.43
CA GLU A 268 -39.62 18.03 -3.28
C GLU A 268 -40.73 17.12 -2.74
N GLY A 269 -40.95 17.14 -1.43
CA GLY A 269 -42.02 16.38 -0.80
C GLY A 269 -41.73 16.08 0.67
N LYS A 270 -42.65 15.33 1.30
CA LYS A 270 -42.57 14.95 2.72
C LYS A 270 -42.14 13.51 2.97
N GLY A 271 -41.90 12.74 1.90
CA GLY A 271 -41.45 11.35 2.02
C GLY A 271 -39.99 11.25 2.51
N PRO A 272 -39.58 10.06 3.00
CA PRO A 272 -38.23 9.84 3.50
C PRO A 272 -37.19 10.08 2.40
N LEU A 273 -36.05 10.66 2.77
CA LEU A 273 -34.97 10.95 1.82
C LEU A 273 -34.09 9.71 1.62
N ALA A 274 -33.97 9.26 0.38
CA ALA A 274 -33.09 8.17 -0.02
C ALA A 274 -31.93 8.69 -0.86
N LEU A 275 -30.71 8.28 -0.53
CA LEU A 275 -29.52 8.46 -1.36
C LEU A 275 -29.15 7.13 -2.02
N VAL A 276 -29.26 7.07 -3.34
CA VAL A 276 -28.91 5.90 -4.14
C VAL A 276 -27.57 6.13 -4.81
N ILE A 277 -26.57 5.32 -4.45
CA ILE A 277 -25.20 5.42 -4.98
C ILE A 277 -24.95 4.23 -5.90
N SER A 278 -24.91 4.47 -7.22
CA SER A 278 -24.74 3.43 -8.24
C SER A 278 -23.41 3.61 -8.98
N ILE A 279 -22.33 3.01 -8.46
CA ILE A 279 -20.98 3.09 -9.06
C ILE A 279 -20.50 1.72 -9.55
N SER A 280 -20.59 0.68 -8.71
CA SER A 280 -20.18 -0.68 -9.10
C SER A 280 -21.25 -1.45 -9.88
N ALA A 281 -22.52 -1.05 -9.72
CA ALA A 281 -23.67 -1.60 -10.42
C ALA A 281 -24.84 -0.61 -10.34
N LYS A 282 -25.79 -0.74 -11.27
CA LYS A 282 -27.04 0.03 -11.22
C LYS A 282 -28.00 -0.54 -10.18
N ILE A 283 -28.53 0.31 -9.31
CA ILE A 283 -29.58 -0.05 -8.36
C ILE A 283 -30.96 0.26 -8.96
N PRO A 284 -31.86 -0.71 -9.11
CA PRO A 284 -33.22 -0.45 -9.59
C PRO A 284 -34.03 0.36 -8.57
N LEU A 285 -34.57 1.52 -8.95
CA LEU A 285 -35.39 2.36 -8.06
C LEU A 285 -36.63 1.65 -7.52
N ARG A 286 -37.20 0.69 -8.26
CA ARG A 286 -38.32 -0.13 -7.79
C ARG A 286 -37.97 -0.92 -6.51
N ASP A 287 -36.72 -1.38 -6.39
CA ASP A 287 -36.27 -2.18 -5.25
C ASP A 287 -36.06 -1.27 -4.03
N VAL A 288 -35.63 -0.02 -4.28
CA VAL A 288 -35.54 1.05 -3.25
C VAL A 288 -36.94 1.39 -2.75
N MET A 289 -37.90 1.65 -3.64
CA MET A 289 -39.29 1.96 -3.28
C MET A 289 -40.01 0.81 -2.57
N THR A 290 -39.62 -0.44 -2.85
CA THR A 290 -40.15 -1.61 -2.13
C THR A 290 -39.67 -1.65 -0.68
N ALA A 291 -38.40 -1.30 -0.44
CA ALA A 291 -37.82 -1.28 0.90
C ALA A 291 -38.16 0.00 1.68
N LEU A 292 -38.37 1.11 0.98
CA LEU A 292 -38.68 2.42 1.53
C LEU A 292 -39.78 3.09 0.69
N PRO A 293 -41.07 2.80 0.97
CA PRO A 293 -42.20 3.39 0.26
C PRO A 293 -42.21 4.92 0.35
N ASP A 294 -42.72 5.57 -0.70
CA ASP A 294 -42.84 7.03 -0.83
C ASP A 294 -41.51 7.80 -0.71
N ALA A 295 -40.36 7.13 -0.87
CA ALA A 295 -39.06 7.76 -0.82
C ALA A 295 -38.86 8.84 -1.91
N ARG A 296 -38.25 9.94 -1.50
CA ARG A 296 -37.70 10.95 -2.40
C ARG A 296 -36.25 10.57 -2.67
N ILE A 297 -35.92 10.27 -3.92
CA ILE A 297 -34.64 9.65 -4.27
C ILE A 297 -33.68 10.68 -4.86
N ALA A 298 -32.55 10.90 -4.19
CA ALA A 298 -31.37 11.50 -4.78
C ALA A 298 -30.46 10.40 -5.34
N GLU A 299 -29.91 10.60 -6.53
CA GLU A 299 -29.06 9.62 -7.21
C GLU A 299 -27.65 10.17 -7.40
N PHE A 300 -26.64 9.38 -7.00
CA PHE A 300 -25.23 9.63 -7.26
C PHE A 300 -24.67 8.47 -8.08
N THR A 301 -24.23 8.74 -9.30
CA THR A 301 -23.85 7.68 -10.25
C THR A 301 -22.75 8.13 -11.19
N ILE A 302 -22.37 7.24 -12.12
CA ILE A 302 -21.49 7.50 -13.25
C ILE A 302 -22.21 7.05 -14.53
N PRO A 303 -21.80 7.51 -15.73
CA PRO A 303 -22.46 7.13 -16.98
C PRO A 303 -22.64 5.62 -17.15
N GLU A 304 -21.60 4.85 -16.81
CA GLU A 304 -21.60 3.39 -16.93
C GLU A 304 -21.12 2.73 -15.63
N PRO A 305 -22.04 2.37 -14.70
CA PRO A 305 -21.68 1.65 -13.49
C PRO A 305 -21.03 0.29 -13.78
N GLY A 306 -19.94 -0.01 -13.09
CA GLY A 306 -19.20 -1.26 -13.30
C GLY A 306 -18.17 -1.58 -12.23
N TYR A 307 -17.69 -2.82 -12.21
CA TYR A 307 -16.75 -3.27 -11.17
C TYR A 307 -15.33 -2.72 -11.34
N ALA A 308 -14.94 -2.33 -12.56
CA ALA A 308 -13.58 -1.93 -12.92
C ALA A 308 -13.38 -0.41 -12.94
N ILE A 309 -14.09 0.32 -12.07
CA ILE A 309 -14.08 1.80 -12.07
C ILE A 309 -12.92 2.38 -11.29
N VAL A 310 -12.45 1.72 -10.22
CA VAL A 310 -11.31 2.21 -9.43
C VAL A 310 -10.00 1.81 -10.11
N SER A 311 -9.65 2.52 -11.18
CA SER A 311 -8.46 2.31 -12.01
C SER A 311 -7.20 2.97 -11.45
N SER A 312 -7.36 4.05 -10.68
CA SER A 312 -6.29 4.88 -10.12
C SER A 312 -6.67 5.44 -8.74
N ARG A 313 -5.72 6.10 -8.08
CA ARG A 313 -5.95 6.80 -6.80
C ARG A 313 -6.83 8.03 -7.00
N GLU A 314 -6.67 8.69 -8.15
CA GLU A 314 -7.36 9.91 -8.55
C GLU A 314 -8.88 9.67 -8.61
N VAL A 315 -9.33 8.48 -9.02
CA VAL A 315 -10.75 8.09 -8.99
C VAL A 315 -11.33 8.18 -7.57
N ILE A 316 -10.58 7.73 -6.56
CA ILE A 316 -11.02 7.75 -5.15
C ILE A 316 -11.10 9.19 -4.65
N HIS A 317 -10.11 10.03 -4.99
CA HIS A 317 -10.10 11.44 -4.63
C HIS A 317 -11.26 12.20 -5.28
N ALA A 318 -11.48 12.02 -6.58
CA ALA A 318 -12.59 12.65 -7.29
C ALA A 318 -13.96 12.21 -6.75
N PHE A 319 -14.12 10.92 -6.42
CA PHE A 319 -15.32 10.42 -5.76
C PHE A 319 -15.57 11.13 -4.43
N ARG A 320 -14.55 11.21 -3.56
CA ARG A 320 -14.62 11.87 -2.26
C ARG A 320 -15.05 13.33 -2.42
N ASP A 321 -14.35 14.07 -3.27
CA ASP A 321 -14.54 15.50 -3.45
C ASP A 321 -15.94 15.82 -3.98
N GLU A 322 -16.44 15.02 -4.93
CA GLU A 322 -17.78 15.23 -5.46
C GLU A 322 -18.87 14.79 -4.49
N LEU A 323 -18.74 13.62 -3.87
CA LEU A 323 -19.73 13.13 -2.91
C LEU A 323 -19.86 14.05 -1.69
N GLN A 324 -18.75 14.57 -1.15
CA GLN A 324 -18.78 15.45 0.02
C GLN A 324 -19.66 16.68 -0.21
N LYS A 325 -19.59 17.29 -1.40
CA LYS A 325 -20.46 18.43 -1.78
C LYS A 325 -21.93 18.04 -1.74
N ARG A 326 -22.27 16.82 -2.19
CA ARG A 326 -23.66 16.34 -2.27
C ARG A 326 -24.21 15.93 -0.92
N LEU A 327 -23.41 15.31 -0.06
CA LEU A 327 -23.80 15.02 1.32
C LEU A 327 -24.14 16.31 2.06
N SER A 328 -23.31 17.35 1.95
CA SER A 328 -23.60 18.66 2.56
C SER A 328 -24.93 19.28 2.07
N GLN A 329 -25.25 19.14 0.78
CA GLN A 329 -26.54 19.60 0.21
C GLN A 329 -27.74 18.81 0.75
N LEU A 330 -27.60 17.49 0.86
CA LEU A 330 -28.66 16.61 1.36
C LEU A 330 -28.92 16.83 2.85
N GLU A 331 -27.86 16.94 3.65
CA GLU A 331 -27.93 17.21 5.10
C GLU A 331 -28.59 18.55 5.39
N ALA A 332 -28.35 19.58 4.58
CA ALA A 332 -29.04 20.86 4.72
C ALA A 332 -30.53 20.81 4.34
N SER A 333 -30.97 19.76 3.64
CA SER A 333 -32.33 19.63 3.15
C SER A 333 -33.29 18.88 4.09
N THR A 334 -32.77 18.25 5.14
CA THR A 334 -33.57 17.47 6.09
C THR A 334 -32.87 17.34 7.44
N ASP A 335 -33.66 17.29 8.52
CA ASP A 335 -33.19 16.91 9.85
C ASP A 335 -33.39 15.39 10.13
N GLU A 336 -34.08 14.68 9.24
CA GLU A 336 -34.34 13.24 9.36
C GLU A 336 -33.22 12.41 8.77
N ALA A 337 -33.11 11.13 9.16
CA ALA A 337 -32.04 10.27 8.67
C ALA A 337 -32.11 10.04 7.14
N ILE A 338 -30.95 10.12 6.49
CA ILE A 338 -30.80 9.80 5.07
C ILE A 338 -30.68 8.29 4.89
N HIS A 339 -31.53 7.70 4.05
CA HIS A 339 -31.56 6.26 3.79
C HIS A 339 -30.65 5.93 2.60
N VAL A 340 -29.55 5.21 2.84
CA VAL A 340 -28.50 4.99 1.84
C VAL A 340 -28.62 3.60 1.23
N PHE A 341 -28.67 3.56 -0.10
CA PHE A 341 -28.62 2.34 -0.90
C PHE A 341 -27.39 2.40 -1.79
N ALA A 342 -26.39 1.55 -1.54
CA ALA A 342 -25.09 1.70 -2.17
C ALA A 342 -24.64 0.44 -2.93
N ALA A 343 -24.19 0.66 -4.17
CA ALA A 343 -23.43 -0.27 -4.97
C ALA A 343 -22.07 0.38 -5.24
N LEU A 344 -21.13 0.11 -4.35
CA LEU A 344 -19.80 0.73 -4.32
C LEU A 344 -18.70 -0.33 -4.46
N PRO A 345 -17.59 -0.01 -5.16
CA PRO A 345 -16.32 -0.69 -4.97
C PRO A 345 -15.84 -0.55 -3.51
N ALA A 346 -15.08 -1.53 -3.03
CA ALA A 346 -14.67 -1.60 -1.63
C ALA A 346 -13.97 -0.32 -1.12
N ALA A 347 -13.01 0.22 -1.89
CA ALA A 347 -12.32 1.45 -1.52
C ALA A 347 -13.28 2.64 -1.37
N LEU A 348 -14.28 2.77 -2.25
CA LEU A 348 -15.24 3.87 -2.18
C LEU A 348 -16.23 3.71 -1.02
N ALA A 349 -16.53 2.48 -0.59
CA ALA A 349 -17.32 2.23 0.61
C ALA A 349 -16.59 2.66 1.90
N ILE A 350 -15.27 2.40 1.98
CA ILE A 350 -14.43 2.92 3.07
C ILE A 350 -14.40 4.44 3.02
N GLU A 351 -14.24 5.02 1.83
CA GLU A 351 -14.19 6.47 1.67
C GLU A 351 -15.51 7.16 2.06
N PHE A 352 -16.65 6.58 1.64
CA PHE A 352 -17.98 7.01 2.07
C PHE A 352 -18.09 7.01 3.59
N GLY A 353 -17.71 5.90 4.23
CA GLY A 353 -17.71 5.80 5.68
C GLY A 353 -16.85 6.87 6.36
N ALA A 354 -15.66 7.15 5.81
CA ALA A 354 -14.74 8.14 6.38
C ALA A 354 -15.30 9.56 6.36
N LEU A 355 -16.12 9.91 5.36
CA LEU A 355 -16.85 11.18 5.34
C LEU A 355 -17.90 11.27 6.46
N LEU A 356 -18.43 10.13 6.92
CA LEU A 356 -19.43 10.03 7.97
C LEU A 356 -18.80 9.72 9.33
N THR A 357 -17.93 10.61 9.82
CA THR A 357 -17.18 10.42 11.08
C THR A 357 -18.08 10.06 12.28
N THR A 358 -17.51 9.54 13.37
CA THR A 358 -18.28 9.17 14.58
C THR A 358 -18.98 10.36 15.28
N GLN A 359 -18.51 11.59 15.02
CA GLN A 359 -19.09 12.83 15.51
C GLN A 359 -19.90 13.57 14.42
N HIS A 360 -20.25 12.86 13.34
CA HIS A 360 -20.97 13.46 12.24
C HIS A 360 -22.39 13.83 12.67
N GLN A 361 -22.84 15.03 12.35
CA GLN A 361 -24.07 15.57 12.94
C GLN A 361 -25.34 14.90 12.41
N HIS A 362 -25.29 14.34 11.20
CA HIS A 362 -26.45 13.79 10.51
C HIS A 362 -26.49 12.26 10.52
N SER A 363 -27.68 11.67 10.60
CA SER A 363 -27.88 10.22 10.71
C SER A 363 -28.09 9.57 9.34
N TYR A 364 -27.49 8.39 9.14
CA TYR A 364 -27.56 7.65 7.90
C TYR A 364 -27.98 6.20 8.15
N VAL A 365 -29.09 5.76 7.57
CA VAL A 365 -29.55 4.37 7.65
C VAL A 365 -29.05 3.62 6.42
N ILE A 366 -28.15 2.66 6.62
CA ILE A 366 -27.52 1.92 5.52
C ILE A 366 -28.35 0.69 5.20
N PHE A 367 -28.79 0.60 3.95
CA PHE A 367 -29.49 -0.56 3.41
C PHE A 367 -28.52 -1.44 2.62
N ASP A 368 -28.68 -2.75 2.78
CA ASP A 368 -27.98 -3.73 1.95
C ASP A 368 -28.88 -4.93 1.66
N ARG A 369 -28.49 -5.77 0.70
CA ARG A 369 -29.21 -6.99 0.34
C ARG A 369 -28.70 -8.18 1.13
N GLU A 370 -29.60 -9.06 1.55
CA GLU A 370 -29.25 -10.30 2.23
C GLU A 370 -29.76 -11.51 1.43
N ASN A 371 -28.91 -12.53 1.28
CA ASN A 371 -29.23 -13.74 0.51
C ASN A 371 -30.43 -14.51 1.10
N ILE A 372 -30.65 -14.41 2.41
CA ILE A 372 -31.75 -15.10 3.13
C ILE A 372 -33.10 -14.43 2.82
N SER A 373 -33.11 -13.16 2.40
CA SER A 373 -34.33 -12.35 2.20
C SER A 373 -34.69 -12.12 0.74
N GLN A 374 -34.57 -13.15 -0.11
CA GLN A 374 -34.85 -13.05 -1.55
C GLN A 374 -34.09 -11.88 -2.24
N ASN A 375 -32.91 -11.52 -1.72
CA ASN A 375 -32.10 -10.42 -2.22
C ASN A 375 -32.78 -9.04 -2.16
N GLN A 376 -33.78 -8.85 -1.27
CA GLN A 376 -34.39 -7.55 -0.99
C GLN A 376 -33.49 -6.68 -0.10
N PHE A 377 -33.59 -5.36 -0.27
CA PHE A 377 -32.92 -4.41 0.62
C PHE A 377 -33.55 -4.42 2.01
N ARG A 378 -32.70 -4.36 3.04
CA ARG A 378 -33.10 -4.20 4.44
C ARG A 378 -32.18 -3.22 5.15
N PRO A 379 -32.67 -2.49 6.16
CA PRO A 379 -31.81 -1.67 6.99
C PRO A 379 -30.83 -2.57 7.75
N MET A 380 -29.53 -2.29 7.62
CA MET A 380 -28.47 -3.06 8.25
C MET A 380 -27.97 -2.39 9.52
N LEU A 381 -27.66 -1.09 9.43
CA LEU A 381 -27.06 -0.33 10.51
C LEU A 381 -27.28 1.17 10.30
N THR A 382 -27.07 1.94 11.36
CA THR A 382 -27.09 3.41 11.34
C THR A 382 -25.68 3.95 11.59
N ILE A 383 -25.27 4.94 10.79
CA ILE A 383 -23.99 5.67 10.85
C ILE A 383 -24.28 7.15 11.14
N GLY A 384 -23.29 7.89 11.65
CA GLY A 384 -23.32 9.34 11.82
C GLY A 384 -23.65 9.76 13.25
N HIS A 385 -24.78 9.35 13.81
CA HIS A 385 -25.11 9.67 15.20
C HIS A 385 -24.31 8.77 16.18
N SER A 386 -23.58 9.39 17.12
CA SER A 386 -23.20 8.68 18.34
C SER A 386 -24.48 8.44 19.15
N GLN A 387 -25.06 7.24 19.08
CA GLN A 387 -25.93 6.80 20.17
C GLN A 387 -25.03 6.66 21.41
N GLU A 388 -24.92 7.73 22.19
CA GLU A 388 -24.63 7.57 23.61
C GLU A 388 -25.68 6.59 24.16
N LEU A 389 -25.20 5.44 24.66
CA LEU A 389 -25.96 4.56 25.52
C LEU A 389 -26.02 5.14 26.92
#